data_AF-A0A961IRM1-F1
#
_entry.id   AF-A0A961IRM1-F1
#
_cell.length_a   1.000
_cell.length_b   1.000
_cell.length_c   1.000
_cell.angle_alpha   90.00
_cell.angle_beta   90.00
_cell.angle_gamma   90.00
#
_symmetry.space_group_name_H-M   'P 1'
#
loop_
_entity.id
_entity.type
_entity.pdbx_description
1 polymer ?
#
loop_
_entity_poly.entity_id
_entity_poly.type
_entity_poly.pdbx_seq_one_letter_code
_entity_poly.pdbx_strand_id
1 'polypeptide(L)'
;DGLLPDSVVSDPTRIRQILINLFSNSIKFTSKGHVRIVAKFVPQVDKTPAQLQFNVIDTGLGMSPDIVSKLFQPFTQADSSTTRKFGGTGLGLTITKRLANMLGGDITVTSQPGLGSNFQVTFAVETVANAEMLHPDATPEPTQAPPEKPAVSTDPTIDGCRILLAEDG
;
A
#
# COMPACT_ATOMS: atom_id res chain seq x y z
N ASP A 1 16.25 -4.63 3.80
CA ASP A 1 17.60 -4.66 4.42
C ASP A 1 17.81 -3.41 5.24
N GLY A 2 18.03 -3.58 6.53
CA GLY A 2 18.14 -2.50 7.51
C GLY A 2 17.17 -2.70 8.67
N LEU A 3 17.57 -2.18 9.82
CA LEU A 3 16.73 -2.15 11.01
C LEU A 3 15.50 -1.28 10.77
N LEU A 4 14.34 -1.71 11.24
CA LEU A 4 13.11 -0.93 11.24
C LEU A 4 12.75 -0.58 12.68
N PRO A 5 12.36 0.66 13.00
CA PRO A 5 11.75 0.94 14.30
C PRO A 5 10.46 0.12 14.44
N ASP A 6 10.21 -0.42 15.63
CA ASP A 6 8.98 -1.14 15.99
C ASP A 6 7.70 -0.33 15.74
N SER A 7 7.83 1.00 15.80
CA SER A 7 6.74 1.96 15.72
C SER A 7 7.24 3.30 15.18
N VAL A 8 6.37 3.97 14.42
CA VAL A 8 6.59 5.31 13.89
C VAL A 8 5.31 6.12 13.98
N VAL A 9 5.44 7.45 14.06
CA VAL A 9 4.30 8.38 14.05
C VAL A 9 4.13 8.91 12.63
N SER A 10 2.93 8.72 12.08
CA SER A 10 2.45 9.24 10.79
C SER A 10 0.91 9.06 10.71
N ASP A 11 0.29 9.30 9.56
CA ASP A 11 -1.12 8.96 9.34
C ASP A 11 -1.28 7.51 8.83
N PRO A 12 -1.67 6.55 9.69
CA PRO A 12 -1.75 5.14 9.31
C PRO A 12 -2.85 4.87 8.28
N THR A 13 -3.90 5.69 8.23
CA THR A 13 -5.02 5.52 7.31
C THR A 13 -4.58 5.82 5.88
N ARG A 14 -3.82 6.91 5.69
CA ARG A 14 -3.30 7.29 4.37
C ARG A 14 -2.20 6.35 3.90
N ILE A 15 -1.29 5.94 4.77
CA ILE A 15 -0.28 4.93 4.44
C ILE A 15 -0.96 3.62 4.00
N ARG A 16 -1.95 3.14 4.76
CA ARG A 16 -2.73 1.94 4.39
C ARG A 16 -3.40 2.09 3.03
N GLN A 17 -4.03 3.24 2.77
CA GLN A 17 -4.70 3.51 1.50
C GLN A 17 -3.74 3.44 0.30
N ILE A 18 -2.54 4.02 0.46
CA ILE A 18 -1.48 3.98 -0.54
C ILE A 18 -1.03 2.54 -0.78
N LEU A 19 -0.68 1.81 0.29
CA LEU A 19 -0.16 0.46 0.19
C LEU A 19 -1.18 -0.51 -0.41
N ILE A 20 -2.46 -0.46 0.02
CA ILE A 20 -3.53 -1.27 -0.57
C ILE A 20 -3.66 -1.00 -2.07
N ASN A 21 -3.62 0.27 -2.49
CA ASN A 21 -3.72 0.59 -3.91
C ASN A 21 -2.53 0.00 -4.69
N LEU A 22 -1.29 0.13 -4.19
CA LEU A 22 -0.11 -0.45 -4.83
C LEU A 22 -0.18 -1.99 -4.88
N PHE A 23 -0.54 -2.66 -3.78
CA PHE A 23 -0.67 -4.12 -3.75
C PHE A 23 -1.77 -4.61 -4.67
N SER A 24 -2.93 -3.95 -4.67
CA SER A 24 -4.03 -4.31 -5.56
C SER A 24 -3.62 -4.22 -7.03
N ASN A 25 -2.86 -3.18 -7.41
CA ASN A 25 -2.33 -3.04 -8.76
C ASN A 25 -1.31 -4.12 -9.08
N SER A 26 -0.32 -4.36 -8.21
CA SER A 26 0.68 -5.40 -8.43
C SER A 26 0.05 -6.80 -8.56
N ILE A 27 -0.90 -7.18 -7.69
CA ILE A 27 -1.60 -8.46 -7.79
C ILE A 27 -2.42 -8.55 -9.09
N LYS A 28 -3.15 -7.48 -9.42
CA LYS A 28 -3.99 -7.40 -10.63
C LYS A 28 -3.20 -7.58 -11.92
N PHE A 29 -1.96 -7.09 -11.98
CA PHE A 29 -1.12 -7.15 -13.18
C PHE A 29 -0.08 -8.29 -13.17
N THR A 30 -0.04 -9.10 -12.12
CA THR A 30 0.80 -10.30 -12.01
C THR A 30 -0.07 -11.56 -12.00
N SER A 31 -0.33 -12.10 -13.20
CA SER A 31 -1.12 -13.34 -13.34
C SER A 31 -0.36 -14.59 -12.89
N LYS A 32 0.97 -14.59 -13.05
CA LYS A 32 1.89 -15.64 -12.58
C LYS A 32 3.17 -14.98 -12.08
N GLY A 33 3.76 -15.55 -11.04
CA GLY A 33 4.95 -15.02 -10.39
C GLY A 33 4.64 -14.55 -8.97
N HIS A 34 5.23 -13.43 -8.56
CA HIS A 34 5.10 -12.97 -7.18
C HIS A 34 5.04 -11.45 -7.06
N VAL A 35 4.53 -10.99 -5.92
CA VAL A 35 4.68 -9.62 -5.44
C VAL A 35 5.50 -9.67 -4.16
N ARG A 36 6.58 -8.88 -4.11
CA ARG A 36 7.49 -8.76 -2.97
C ARG A 36 7.41 -7.35 -2.41
N ILE A 37 7.43 -7.25 -1.08
CA ILE A 37 7.38 -5.98 -0.38
C ILE A 37 8.67 -5.84 0.42
N VAL A 38 9.34 -4.71 0.26
CA VAL A 38 10.56 -4.40 1.02
C VAL A 38 10.36 -3.08 1.74
N ALA A 39 10.31 -3.12 3.06
CA ALA A 39 10.34 -1.94 3.90
C ALA A 39 11.78 -1.57 4.26
N LYS A 40 12.06 -0.26 4.31
CA LYS A 40 13.34 0.29 4.73
C LYS A 40 13.10 1.57 5.52
N PHE A 41 13.72 1.68 6.70
CA PHE A 41 13.77 2.91 7.46
C PHE A 41 15.00 3.72 7.03
N VAL A 42 14.79 5.01 6.79
CA VAL A 42 15.82 5.99 6.46
C VAL A 42 15.88 6.96 7.65
N PRO A 43 16.91 6.87 8.50
CA PRO A 43 17.04 7.76 9.65
C PRO A 43 17.10 9.23 9.22
N GLN A 44 16.71 10.11 10.15
CA GLN A 44 16.88 11.55 9.97
C GLN A 44 18.36 11.89 9.77
N VAL A 45 18.63 12.79 8.81
CA VAL A 45 19.95 13.36 8.56
C VAL A 45 19.81 14.88 8.55
N ASP A 46 20.52 15.54 9.44
CA ASP A 46 20.44 16.99 9.68
C ASP A 46 18.99 17.48 9.90
N LYS A 47 18.50 18.31 8.97
CA LYS A 47 17.14 18.89 8.98
C LYS A 47 16.14 18.07 8.15
N THR A 48 16.56 16.97 7.55
CA THR A 48 15.68 16.11 6.74
C THR A 48 14.98 15.12 7.66
N PRO A 49 13.64 15.08 7.70
CA PRO A 49 12.92 14.14 8.56
C PRO A 49 13.27 12.70 8.19
N ALA A 50 13.17 11.80 9.18
CA ALA A 50 13.28 10.38 8.92
C ALA A 50 12.18 9.94 7.94
N GLN A 51 12.47 8.91 7.15
CA GLN A 51 11.52 8.38 6.18
C GLN A 51 11.32 6.87 6.33
N LEU A 52 10.09 6.44 6.06
CA LEU A 52 9.78 5.04 5.82
C LEU A 52 9.60 4.84 4.32
N GLN A 53 10.38 3.93 3.75
CA GLN A 53 10.33 3.58 2.34
C GLN A 53 9.77 2.18 2.15
N PHE A 54 8.82 2.03 1.22
CA PHE A 54 8.36 0.74 0.73
C PHE A 54 8.69 0.59 -0.75
N ASN A 55 9.22 -0.57 -1.12
CA ASN A 55 9.29 -1.02 -2.51
C ASN A 55 8.27 -2.15 -2.71
N VAL A 56 7.32 -1.96 -3.62
CA VAL A 56 6.37 -2.98 -4.07
C VAL A 56 6.82 -3.48 -5.43
N ILE A 57 7.37 -4.69 -5.44
CA ILE A 57 8.06 -5.28 -6.59
C ILE A 57 7.24 -6.45 -7.11
N ASP A 58 6.75 -6.33 -8.34
CA ASP A 58 5.99 -7.38 -9.01
C ASP A 58 6.73 -7.91 -10.24
N THR A 59 6.36 -9.12 -10.66
CA THR A 59 6.87 -9.76 -11.89
C THR A 59 5.81 -9.80 -12.99
N GLY A 60 4.89 -8.81 -12.97
CA GLY A 60 3.74 -8.76 -13.85
C GLY A 60 4.05 -8.30 -15.27
N LEU A 61 3.03 -7.78 -15.94
CA LEU A 61 3.11 -7.30 -17.33
C LEU A 61 4.19 -6.24 -17.56
N GLY A 62 4.53 -5.47 -16.53
CA GLY A 62 5.37 -4.28 -16.66
C GLY A 62 4.77 -3.22 -17.60
N MET A 63 5.51 -2.15 -17.83
CA MET A 63 5.05 -0.96 -18.57
C MET A 63 6.13 -0.43 -19.50
N SER A 64 5.72 0.13 -20.64
CA SER A 64 6.62 0.85 -21.54
C SER A 64 7.04 2.20 -20.94
N PRO A 65 8.17 2.79 -21.39
CA PRO A 65 8.59 4.12 -20.94
C PRO A 65 7.51 5.21 -21.11
N ASP A 66 6.74 5.15 -22.20
CA ASP A 66 5.65 6.10 -22.47
C ASP A 66 4.55 6.02 -21.42
N ILE A 67 4.17 4.80 -21.00
CA ILE A 67 3.19 4.58 -19.93
C ILE A 67 3.75 5.08 -18.60
N VAL A 68 5.00 4.74 -18.27
CA VAL A 68 5.66 5.16 -17.03
C VAL A 68 5.65 6.70 -16.91
N SER A 69 5.95 7.41 -18.00
CA SER A 69 6.00 8.89 -18.00
C SER A 69 4.66 9.57 -17.68
N LYS A 70 3.54 8.88 -17.92
CA LYS A 70 2.18 9.41 -17.72
C LYS A 70 1.45 8.75 -16.56
N LEU A 71 2.04 7.75 -15.91
CA LEU A 71 1.37 6.86 -14.96
C LEU A 71 0.69 7.58 -13.79
N PHE A 72 1.25 8.70 -13.33
CA PHE A 72 0.71 9.48 -12.23
C PHE A 72 -0.25 10.60 -12.68
N GLN A 73 -0.44 10.79 -13.99
CA GLN A 73 -1.40 11.77 -14.51
C GLN A 73 -2.84 11.23 -14.41
N PRO A 74 -3.81 12.08 -14.02
CA PRO A 74 -5.21 11.67 -13.91
C PRO A 74 -5.72 11.03 -15.21
N PHE A 75 -6.58 10.02 -15.09
CA PHE A 75 -7.24 9.34 -16.21
C PHE A 75 -6.30 8.67 -17.22
N THR A 76 -5.01 8.51 -16.89
CA THR A 76 -4.09 7.77 -17.75
C THR A 76 -4.33 6.27 -17.61
N GLN A 77 -4.52 5.60 -18.74
CA GLN A 77 -4.64 4.15 -18.83
C GLN A 77 -3.61 3.62 -19.84
N ALA A 78 -3.03 2.45 -19.55
CA ALA A 78 -1.94 1.87 -20.34
C ALA A 78 -2.36 1.45 -21.76
N ASP A 79 -3.63 1.06 -21.97
CA ASP A 79 -4.22 0.82 -23.29
C ASP A 79 -5.75 0.63 -23.20
N SER A 80 -6.47 0.92 -24.29
CA SER A 80 -7.92 0.69 -24.42
C SER A 80 -8.31 -0.81 -24.37
N SER A 81 -7.36 -1.70 -24.71
CA SER A 81 -7.51 -3.16 -24.64
C SER A 81 -7.48 -3.70 -23.21
N THR A 82 -6.74 -3.05 -22.30
CA THR A 82 -6.64 -3.44 -20.88
C THR A 82 -7.80 -2.93 -20.05
N THR A 83 -8.43 -1.81 -20.40
CA THR A 83 -9.61 -1.25 -19.72
C THR A 83 -10.76 -2.25 -19.67
N ARG A 84 -10.96 -3.05 -20.74
CA ARG A 84 -12.01 -4.07 -20.81
C ARG A 84 -11.76 -5.31 -19.95
N LYS A 85 -10.50 -5.66 -19.67
CA LYS A 85 -10.16 -6.84 -18.85
C LYS A 85 -10.04 -6.53 -17.36
N PHE A 86 -9.71 -5.28 -17.01
CA PHE A 86 -9.19 -4.99 -15.69
C PHE A 86 -9.81 -3.76 -15.01
N GLY A 87 -10.54 -2.90 -15.72
CA GLY A 87 -11.31 -1.78 -15.14
C GLY A 87 -10.51 -0.74 -14.32
N GLY A 88 -11.12 0.42 -14.09
CA GLY A 88 -10.59 1.46 -13.18
C GLY A 88 -10.50 2.84 -13.81
N THR A 89 -10.66 3.90 -13.01
CA THR A 89 -10.72 5.30 -13.48
C THR A 89 -9.36 5.92 -13.84
N GLY A 90 -8.26 5.19 -13.61
CA GLY A 90 -6.89 5.73 -13.74
C GLY A 90 -6.51 6.71 -12.63
N LEU A 91 -7.35 6.88 -11.59
CA LEU A 91 -7.11 7.86 -10.52
C LEU A 91 -6.27 7.31 -9.35
N GLY A 92 -6.21 5.99 -9.17
CA GLY A 92 -5.61 5.38 -7.97
C GLY A 92 -4.16 5.79 -7.75
N LEU A 93 -3.33 5.79 -8.80
CA LEU A 93 -1.92 6.17 -8.71
C LEU A 93 -1.73 7.69 -8.58
N THR A 94 -2.57 8.51 -9.20
CA THR A 94 -2.58 9.97 -8.98
C THR A 94 -2.91 10.30 -7.53
N ILE A 95 -3.94 9.67 -6.95
CA ILE A 95 -4.31 9.83 -5.54
C ILE A 95 -3.16 9.36 -4.65
N THR A 96 -2.54 8.22 -4.99
CA THR A 96 -1.38 7.70 -4.27
C THR A 96 -0.22 8.70 -4.23
N LYS A 97 0.14 9.30 -5.38
CA LYS A 97 1.18 10.35 -5.46
C LYS A 97 0.83 11.55 -4.59
N ARG A 98 -0.42 12.04 -4.66
CA ARG A 98 -0.88 13.15 -3.84
C ARG A 98 -0.79 12.84 -2.34
N LEU A 99 -1.22 11.66 -1.93
CA LEU A 99 -1.17 11.24 -0.52
C LEU A 99 0.28 11.09 -0.03
N ALA A 100 1.17 10.48 -0.83
CA ALA A 100 2.59 10.37 -0.47
C ALA A 100 3.23 11.75 -0.27
N ASN A 101 2.97 12.69 -1.19
CA ASN A 101 3.45 14.06 -1.08
C ASN A 101 2.91 14.78 0.15
N MET A 102 1.62 14.58 0.48
CA MET A 102 1.02 15.14 1.70
C MET A 102 1.66 14.59 2.98
N LEU A 103 2.17 13.36 2.93
CA LEU A 103 2.93 12.73 4.02
C LEU A 103 4.43 13.08 3.99
N GLY A 104 4.83 14.10 3.22
CA GLY A 104 6.22 14.56 3.17
C GLY A 104 7.19 13.60 2.49
N GLY A 105 6.69 12.62 1.73
CA GLY A 105 7.50 11.72 0.91
C GLY A 105 7.16 11.83 -0.57
N ASP A 106 7.42 10.77 -1.32
CA ASP A 106 7.12 10.70 -2.75
C ASP A 106 6.86 9.27 -3.23
N ILE A 107 6.37 9.10 -4.46
CA ILE A 107 6.34 7.81 -5.15
C ILE A 107 6.98 7.88 -6.54
N THR A 108 7.81 6.88 -6.83
CA THR A 108 8.46 6.66 -8.12
C THR A 108 8.22 5.23 -8.59
N VAL A 109 8.47 4.97 -9.87
CA VAL A 109 8.33 3.63 -10.45
C VAL A 109 9.46 3.36 -11.43
N THR A 110 9.99 2.14 -11.39
CA THR A 110 10.79 1.57 -12.48
C THR A 110 10.07 0.33 -13.01
N SER A 111 9.98 0.18 -14.32
CA SER A 111 9.25 -0.93 -14.93
C SER A 111 9.77 -1.21 -16.33
N GLN A 112 9.66 -2.47 -16.76
CA GLN A 112 10.01 -2.91 -18.10
C GLN A 112 8.95 -3.90 -18.60
N PRO A 113 8.50 -3.81 -19.87
CA PRO A 113 7.51 -4.75 -20.41
C PRO A 113 7.97 -6.20 -20.26
N GLY A 114 7.11 -7.04 -19.68
CA GLY A 114 7.33 -8.45 -19.43
C GLY A 114 8.20 -8.79 -18.20
N LEU A 115 8.81 -7.81 -17.53
CA LEU A 115 9.65 -8.03 -16.35
C LEU A 115 9.03 -7.53 -15.03
N GLY A 116 7.87 -6.86 -15.12
CA GLY A 116 7.14 -6.32 -13.98
C GLY A 116 7.54 -4.89 -13.60
N SER A 117 7.27 -4.52 -12.35
CA SER A 117 7.41 -3.13 -11.86
C SER A 117 7.95 -3.09 -10.44
N ASN A 118 8.65 -2.01 -10.09
CA ASN A 118 9.01 -1.66 -8.73
C ASN A 118 8.47 -0.26 -8.42
N PHE A 119 7.42 -0.21 -7.59
CA PHE A 119 6.91 1.04 -7.05
C PHE A 119 7.62 1.36 -5.73
N GLN A 120 8.39 2.44 -5.70
CA GLN A 120 9.03 2.94 -4.50
C GLN A 120 8.23 4.11 -3.95
N VAL A 121 7.70 3.98 -2.75
CA VAL A 121 7.01 5.05 -2.04
C VAL A 121 7.70 5.36 -0.73
N THR A 122 7.80 6.64 -0.38
CA THR A 122 8.33 7.13 0.89
C THR A 122 7.31 7.96 1.64
N PHE A 123 7.46 8.00 2.96
CA PHE A 123 6.68 8.82 3.88
C PHE A 123 7.63 9.46 4.89
N ALA A 124 7.46 10.75 5.20
CA ALA A 124 8.10 11.32 6.38
C ALA A 124 7.45 10.72 7.63
N VAL A 125 8.29 10.36 8.59
CA VAL A 125 7.87 9.75 9.85
C VAL A 125 8.66 10.32 11.01
N GLU A 126 8.04 10.36 12.18
CA GLU A 126 8.76 10.59 13.43
C GLU A 126 9.01 9.25 14.10
N THR A 127 10.20 9.09 14.68
CA THR A 127 10.50 7.93 15.51
C THR A 127 10.06 8.20 16.94
N VAL A 128 9.50 7.18 17.57
CA VAL A 128 9.18 7.26 19.00
C VAL A 128 10.50 7.19 19.77
N ALA A 129 10.69 8.05 20.77
CA ALA A 129 11.89 8.00 21.60
C ALA A 129 12.06 6.61 22.23
N ASN A 130 13.24 6.00 22.06
CA ASN A 130 13.57 4.63 22.46
C ASN A 130 12.82 3.50 21.71
N ALA A 131 12.34 3.75 20.49
CA ALA A 131 11.80 2.69 19.64
C ALA A 131 12.81 1.54 19.48
N GLU A 132 12.37 0.31 19.73
CA GLU A 132 13.21 -0.86 19.55
C GLU A 132 13.42 -1.08 18.05
N MET A 133 14.66 -1.37 17.66
CA MET A 133 15.02 -1.55 16.26
C MET A 133 14.88 -3.03 15.90
N LEU A 134 13.83 -3.35 15.14
CA LEU A 134 13.55 -4.68 14.64
C LEU A 134 14.62 -5.12 13.65
N HIS A 135 15.22 -6.28 13.93
CA HIS A 135 16.07 -7.00 12.99
C HIS A 135 15.20 -7.74 11.98
N PRO A 136 15.43 -7.60 10.66
CA PRO A 136 14.62 -8.28 9.65
C PRO A 136 14.71 -9.81 9.70
N ASP A 137 15.75 -10.36 10.34
CA ASP A 137 15.94 -11.81 10.58
C ASP A 137 15.49 -12.27 11.99
N ALA A 138 14.98 -11.36 12.83
CA ALA A 138 14.28 -11.79 14.02
C ALA A 138 13.01 -12.51 13.54
N THR A 139 13.02 -13.83 13.59
CA THR A 139 11.81 -14.63 13.41
C THR A 139 10.80 -14.04 14.39
N PRO A 140 9.61 -13.59 13.95
CA PRO A 140 8.60 -13.22 14.92
C PRO A 140 8.40 -14.46 15.78
N GLU A 141 8.78 -14.40 17.06
CA GLU A 141 8.19 -15.30 18.02
C GLU A 141 6.69 -15.19 17.80
N PRO A 142 5.97 -16.30 17.60
CA PRO A 142 4.55 -16.23 17.35
C PRO A 142 3.94 -15.45 18.52
N THR A 143 3.56 -14.20 18.26
CA THR A 143 2.78 -13.38 19.18
C THR A 143 1.62 -14.27 19.56
N GLN A 144 1.62 -14.74 20.81
CA GLN A 144 0.51 -15.53 21.34
C GLN A 144 -0.74 -14.75 20.98
N ALA A 145 -1.63 -15.42 20.25
CA ALA A 145 -2.88 -14.82 19.84
C ALA A 145 -3.49 -14.09 21.05
N PRO A 146 -3.97 -12.85 20.89
CA PRO A 146 -4.76 -12.21 21.94
C PRO A 146 -5.78 -13.24 22.45
N PRO A 147 -5.97 -13.40 23.77
CA PRO A 147 -6.88 -14.41 24.30
C PRO A 147 -8.21 -14.28 23.55
N GLU A 148 -8.61 -15.40 22.94
CA GLU A 148 -9.85 -15.52 22.17
C GLU A 148 -10.96 -14.91 23.02
N LYS A 149 -11.50 -13.77 22.57
CA LYS A 149 -12.69 -13.19 23.20
C LYS A 149 -13.76 -14.28 23.13
N PRO A 150 -14.47 -14.59 24.23
CA PRO A 150 -15.54 -15.58 24.18
C PRO A 150 -16.52 -15.22 23.07
N ALA A 151 -16.82 -16.21 22.23
CA ALA A 151 -17.71 -16.08 21.10
C ALA A 151 -19.02 -15.42 21.55
N VAL A 152 -19.21 -14.17 21.14
CA VAL A 152 -20.52 -13.52 21.22
C VAL A 152 -21.37 -14.19 20.15
N SER A 153 -22.42 -14.88 20.59
CA SER A 153 -23.42 -15.53 19.74
C SER A 153 -23.90 -14.57 18.65
N THR A 154 -23.68 -14.94 17.40
CA THR A 154 -24.30 -14.30 16.23
C THR A 154 -25.73 -14.79 16.12
N ASP A 155 -26.67 -14.02 16.66
CA ASP A 155 -28.04 -13.90 16.14
C ASP A 155 -28.68 -12.66 16.79
N PRO A 156 -28.68 -11.49 16.12
CA PRO A 156 -29.65 -10.47 16.47
C PRO A 156 -31.00 -10.94 15.89
N THR A 157 -31.74 -11.73 16.65
CA THR A 157 -33.18 -11.90 16.40
C THR A 157 -33.83 -10.54 16.58
N ILE A 158 -34.10 -9.84 15.48
CA ILE A 158 -34.89 -8.61 15.49
C ILE A 158 -36.36 -9.01 15.46
N ASP A 159 -36.85 -9.59 16.56
CA ASP A 159 -38.27 -9.88 16.74
C ASP A 159 -39.02 -8.58 17.03
N GLY A 160 -40.04 -8.30 16.21
CA GLY A 160 -41.00 -7.21 16.46
C GLY A 160 -40.69 -5.85 15.84
N CYS A 161 -39.62 -5.68 15.06
CA CYS A 161 -39.36 -4.42 14.35
C CYS A 161 -39.94 -4.45 12.92
N ARG A 162 -40.50 -3.31 12.49
CA ARG A 162 -40.79 -3.06 11.07
C ARG A 162 -39.57 -2.39 10.46
N ILE A 163 -38.94 -3.06 9.49
CA ILE A 163 -37.75 -2.56 8.79
C ILE A 163 -38.20 -1.83 7.53
N LEU A 164 -37.74 -0.59 7.35
CA LEU A 164 -37.93 0.19 6.12
C LEU A 164 -36.60 0.19 5.36
N LEU A 165 -36.59 -0.34 4.14
CA LEU A 165 -35.44 -0.30 3.24
C LEU A 165 -35.65 0.81 2.21
N ALA A 166 -34.69 1.72 2.10
CA ALA A 166 -34.65 2.71 1.03
C ALA A 166 -33.44 2.40 0.14
N GLU A 167 -33.70 2.19 -1.15
CA GLU A 167 -32.69 2.01 -2.18
C GLU A 167 -32.59 3.34 -2.96
N ASP A 168 -31.42 4.00 -2.90
CA ASP A 168 -31.10 5.09 -3.83
C ASP A 168 -30.21 4.51 -4.94
N GLY A 169 -30.70 4.62 -6.18
CA GLY A 169 -30.06 4.10 -7.40
C GLY A 169 -29.01 5.01 -8.02
#